data_AF-B2BW94-F1
#
_entry.id   AF-B2BW94-F1
#
_cell.length_a   1.000
_cell.length_b   1.000
_cell.length_c   1.000
_cell.angle_alpha   90.00
_cell.angle_beta   90.00
_cell.angle_gamma   90.00
#
_symmetry.space_group_name_H-M   'P 1'
#
loop_
_entity.id
_entity.type
_entity.pdbx_description
1 polymer ?
#
loop_
_entity_poly.entity_id
_entity_poly.type
_entity_poly.pdbx_seq_one_letter_code
_entity_poly.pdbx_strand_id
1 'polypeptide(L)' 'LKHAVGVVRPVSVAFEVIANFRLYTGGVFTSDDCGSGPMDVNHAVVAVGYGVED' A
#
# COMPACT_ATOMS: atom_id res chain seq x y z
N LEU A 1 4.90 -1.83 11.37
CA LEU A 1 3.58 -1.50 10.77
C LEU A 1 2.44 -2.39 11.30
N LYS A 2 2.50 -3.72 11.11
CA LYS A 2 1.40 -4.65 11.49
C LYS A 2 0.89 -4.46 12.93
N HIS A 3 1.77 -4.35 13.93
CA HIS A 3 1.33 -4.08 15.31
C HIS A 3 0.53 -2.80 15.45
N ALA A 4 1.02 -1.67 14.93
CA ALA A 4 0.33 -0.39 15.01
C ALA A 4 -1.08 -0.45 14.37
N VAL A 5 -1.16 -1.03 13.17
CA VAL A 5 -2.43 -1.19 12.45
C VAL A 5 -3.38 -2.16 13.16
N GLY A 6 -2.86 -3.25 13.73
CA GLY A 6 -3.66 -4.33 14.31
C GLY A 6 -4.18 -4.08 15.73
N VAL A 7 -3.50 -3.26 16.54
CA VAL A 7 -3.88 -3.05 17.95
C VAL A 7 -3.94 -1.59 18.40
N VAL A 8 -3.42 -0.63 17.63
CA VAL A 8 -3.42 0.78 18.04
C VAL A 8 -4.47 1.58 17.29
N ARG A 9 -4.28 1.78 15.97
CA ARG A 9 -5.15 2.57 15.09
C ARG A 9 -4.66 2.47 13.63
N PRO A 10 -5.48 2.90 12.64
CA PRO A 10 -5.02 3.02 11.26
C PRO A 10 -3.76 3.89 11.11
N VAL A 11 -2.91 3.55 10.15
CA VAL A 11 -1.60 4.20 9.95
C VAL A 11 -1.53 4.82 8.55
N SER A 12 -1.23 6.11 8.47
CA SER A 12 -0.93 6.78 7.20
C SER A 12 0.37 6.25 6.61
N VAL A 13 0.34 5.88 5.33
CA VAL A 13 1.50 5.37 4.58
C VAL A 13 1.56 6.05 3.21
N ALA A 14 2.73 6.03 2.59
CA ALA A 14 2.92 6.51 1.22
C ALA A 14 3.57 5.43 0.36
N PHE A 15 3.19 5.37 -0.91
CA PHE A 15 3.76 4.46 -1.90
C PHE A 15 3.76 5.12 -3.29
N GLU A 16 4.46 4.52 -4.24
CA GLU A 16 4.46 4.95 -5.63
C GLU A 16 3.24 4.37 -6.37
N VAL A 17 2.39 5.24 -6.90
CA VAL A 17 1.35 4.87 -7.86
C VAL A 17 1.94 4.88 -9.27
N ILE A 18 1.96 3.71 -9.90
CA ILE A 18 2.30 3.50 -11.32
C ILE A 18 1.04 3.44 -12.19
N ALA A 19 1.21 3.45 -13.52
CA ALA A 19 0.08 3.45 -14.48
C ALA A 19 -0.89 2.27 -14.25
N ASN A 20 -0.36 1.07 -14.00
CA ASN A 20 -1.16 -0.14 -13.79
C ASN A 20 -2.04 -0.07 -12.52
N PHE A 21 -1.58 0.64 -11.48
CA PHE A 21 -2.38 0.80 -10.25
C PHE A 21 -3.65 1.62 -10.49
N ARG A 22 -3.66 2.53 -11.47
CA ARG A 22 -4.85 3.34 -11.81
C ARG A 22 -5.98 2.52 -12.43
N LEU A 23 -5.66 1.34 -12.96
CA LEU A 23 -6.60 0.41 -13.57
C LEU A 23 -6.96 -0.74 -12.61
N TYR A 24 -6.50 -0.69 -11.36
CA TYR A 24 -6.79 -1.71 -10.36
C TYR A 24 -8.29 -1.74 -10.02
N THR A 25 -8.88 -2.94 -10.07
CA THR A 25 -10.31 -3.16 -9.80
C THR A 25 -10.59 -4.22 -8.72
N GLY A 26 -9.61 -5.04 -8.33
CA GLY A 26 -9.76 -6.04 -7.27
C GLY A 26 -8.54 -6.97 -7.09
N GLY A 27 -8.55 -7.77 -6.02
CA GLY A 27 -7.48 -8.72 -5.62
C GLY A 27 -6.36 -8.09 -4.78
N VAL A 28 -5.22 -8.78 -4.63
CA VAL A 28 -4.01 -8.19 -4.05
C VAL A 28 -3.13 -7.59 -5.14
N PHE A 29 -3.00 -6.26 -5.18
CA PHE A 29 -2.12 -5.59 -6.14
C PHE A 29 -0.63 -5.84 -5.82
N THR A 30 0.14 -6.30 -6.81
CA THR A 30 1.60 -6.45 -6.76
C THR A 30 2.23 -6.02 -8.08
N SER A 31 3.42 -5.43 -8.03
CA SER A 31 4.20 -5.07 -9.22
C SER A 31 5.67 -4.95 -8.86
N ASP A 32 6.56 -5.33 -9.78
CA ASP A 32 8.01 -5.14 -9.65
C ASP A 32 8.49 -3.81 -10.27
N ASP A 33 7.58 -3.01 -10.86
CA ASP A 33 7.90 -1.75 -11.55
C ASP A 33 7.96 -0.55 -10.59
N CYS A 34 7.53 -0.70 -9.34
CA CYS A 34 7.55 0.38 -8.35
C CYS A 34 8.91 0.54 -7.67
N GLY A 35 9.32 1.78 -7.48
CA GLY A 35 10.40 2.17 -6.58
C GLY A 35 10.05 1.92 -5.11
N SER A 36 11.10 1.75 -4.30
CA SER A 36 10.99 1.49 -2.85
C SER A 36 11.69 2.56 -2.01
N GLY A 37 12.27 3.57 -2.66
CA GLY A 37 12.93 4.69 -2.02
C GLY A 37 11.94 5.74 -1.51
N PRO A 38 12.31 6.51 -0.47
CA PRO A 38 11.47 7.60 0.03
C PRO A 38 11.19 8.71 -0.98
N MET A 39 11.98 8.81 -2.05
CA MET A 39 11.81 9.82 -3.12
C MET A 39 10.91 9.35 -4.26
N ASP A 40 10.55 8.06 -4.29
CA ASP A 40 9.70 7.48 -5.35
C ASP A 40 8.20 7.65 -5.04
N VAL A 41 7.85 7.80 -3.76
CA VAL A 41 6.46 7.86 -3.31
C VAL A 41 5.74 9.09 -3.84
N ASN A 42 4.53 8.90 -4.35
CA ASN A 42 3.73 9.96 -4.97
C ASN A 42 2.25 9.97 -4.52
N HIS A 43 1.87 9.03 -3.65
CA HIS A 43 0.51 8.90 -3.16
C HIS A 43 0.49 8.52 -1.67
N ALA A 44 -0.40 9.16 -0.90
CA ALA A 44 -0.59 8.89 0.51
C ALA A 44 -1.96 8.22 0.75
N VAL A 45 -1.96 7.14 1.52
CA VAL A 45 -3.16 6.35 1.87
C VAL A 45 -3.15 5.97 3.35
N VAL A 46 -4.19 5.28 3.80
CA VAL A 46 -4.33 4.81 5.19
C VAL A 46 -4.41 3.30 5.20
N ALA A 47 -3.44 2.65 5.84
CA ALA A 47 -3.50 1.23 6.14
C ALA A 47 -4.47 1.00 7.31
N VAL A 48 -5.59 0.33 7.02
CA VAL A 48 -6.69 0.06 7.98
C VAL A 48 -6.71 -1.37 8.53
N GLY A 49 -5.92 -2.28 7.94
CA GLY A 49 -5.89 -3.69 8.34
C GLY A 49 -4.81 -4.47 7.57
N TYR A 50 -4.72 -5.78 7.83
CA TYR A 50 -3.89 -6.72 7.07
C TYR A 50 -4.49 -8.14 7.15
N GLY A 51 -4.21 -8.95 6.14
CA GLY A 51 -4.68 -10.34 6.02
C GLY A 51 -3.89 -11.10 4.95
N VAL A 52 -4.39 -12.27 4.57
CA VAL A 52 -3.92 -13.09 3.45
C VAL A 52 -5.12 -13.46 2.58
N GLU A 53 -4.91 -13.55 1.27
CA GLU A 53 -5.91 -14.02 0.30
C GLU A 53 -5.45 -15.39 -0.21
N ASP A 54 -6.40 -16.31 -0.43
CA ASP A 54 -6.16 -17.71 -0.83
C ASP A 54 -6.03 -17.88 -2.36
#